data_AF-A0A7W1JP10-F1
#
_entry.id   AF-A0A7W1JP10-F1
#
_cell.length_a   1.000
_cell.length_b   1.000
_cell.length_c   1.000
_cell.angle_alpha   90.00
_cell.angle_beta   90.00
_cell.angle_gamma   90.00
#
_symmetry.space_group_name_H-M   'P 1'
#
loop_
_entity.id
_entity.type
_entity.pdbx_description
1 polymer ?
#
loop_
_entity_poly.entity_id
_entity_poly.type
_entity_poly.pdbx_seq_one_letter_code
_entity_poly.pdbx_strand_id
1 'polypeptide(L)'
;MKRFLMISKAAAARGEIRVKTGFARRLFGIAVCLFALATTGIGQVTEAWVARYSGPVNGNDAAYALAMDAAGNVYVTGWSWGGGTSFDYATIKYDSNGNQLWVARYNGTGNYSDEAYALAVDAAGNVYVTGASVGAGTSYDYATIE
;
A
#
# COMPACT_ATOMS: atom_id res chain seq x y z
N MET A 1 -64.91 47.72 -26.08
CA MET A 1 -65.67 47.04 -25.00
C MET A 1 -65.64 47.92 -23.74
N LYS A 2 -66.44 47.61 -22.71
CA LYS A 2 -66.38 48.24 -21.35
C LYS A 2 -64.98 47.95 -20.73
N ARG A 3 -64.37 48.66 -19.77
CA ARG A 3 -64.75 49.66 -18.70
C ARG A 3 -63.43 50.44 -18.32
N PHE A 4 -63.26 51.42 -17.42
CA PHE A 4 -64.08 52.18 -16.44
C PHE A 4 -63.36 53.49 -15.97
N LEU A 5 -64.09 54.41 -15.31
CA LEU A 5 -63.78 55.28 -14.13
C LEU A 5 -62.29 55.58 -13.75
N MET A 6 -61.73 56.82 -13.71
CA MET A 6 -62.04 58.10 -13.00
C MET A 6 -61.47 58.30 -11.56
N ILE A 7 -60.73 59.42 -11.40
CA ILE A 7 -60.83 60.47 -10.35
C ILE A 7 -60.32 60.24 -8.89
N SER A 8 -59.32 61.07 -8.55
CA SER A 8 -58.90 61.72 -7.28
C SER A 8 -59.01 61.08 -5.87
N LYS A 9 -57.82 60.99 -5.24
CA LYS A 9 -57.42 61.41 -3.86
C LYS A 9 -58.27 61.07 -2.61
N ALA A 10 -57.55 60.46 -1.68
CA ALA A 10 -57.46 60.76 -0.22
C ALA A 10 -58.50 60.19 0.77
N ALA A 11 -58.04 59.18 1.54
CA ALA A 11 -58.38 58.94 2.95
C ALA A 11 -57.23 58.13 3.61
N ALA A 12 -57.14 58.07 4.95
CA ALA A 12 -56.09 57.32 5.66
C ALA A 12 -56.61 56.65 6.95
N ALA A 13 -56.16 55.40 7.20
CA ALA A 13 -56.30 54.62 8.42
C ALA A 13 -55.05 53.70 8.51
N ARG A 14 -54.22 53.73 9.57
CA ARG A 14 -54.37 53.36 11.01
C ARG A 14 -54.10 51.87 11.30
N GLY A 15 -53.41 51.62 12.41
CA GLY A 15 -52.72 50.35 12.76
C GLY A 15 -51.22 50.63 13.00
N GLU A 16 -50.78 51.20 14.14
CA GLU A 16 -50.59 50.58 15.47
C GLU A 16 -49.35 49.66 15.56
N ILE A 17 -48.54 49.60 16.64
CA ILE A 17 -48.32 50.48 17.82
C ILE A 17 -46.85 50.30 18.30
N ARG A 18 -46.32 51.17 19.18
CA ARG A 18 -44.88 51.24 19.54
C ARG A 18 -44.41 50.29 20.67
N VAL A 19 -43.21 49.74 20.52
CA VAL A 19 -42.20 49.53 21.60
C VAL A 19 -40.82 49.86 21.02
N LYS A 20 -40.26 51.06 21.23
CA LYS A 20 -39.40 51.52 22.36
C LYS A 20 -38.05 50.78 22.49
N THR A 21 -36.99 51.60 22.50
CA THR A 21 -35.55 51.26 22.47
C THR A 21 -34.90 51.12 23.85
N GLY A 22 -33.79 50.38 23.97
CA GLY A 22 -32.80 50.65 25.03
C GLY A 22 -31.72 49.59 25.31
N PHE A 23 -30.45 49.93 25.05
CA PHE A 23 -29.20 49.38 25.61
C PHE A 23 -28.84 47.88 25.36
N ALA A 24 -27.57 47.44 25.41
CA ALA A 24 -26.27 48.04 25.02
C ALA A 24 -25.11 47.00 25.08
N ARG A 25 -23.97 47.34 24.46
CA ARG A 25 -22.58 46.86 24.69
C ARG A 25 -22.08 45.51 24.11
N ARG A 26 -21.19 45.67 23.12
CA ARG A 26 -19.75 45.29 23.09
C ARG A 26 -19.25 43.97 22.45
N LEU A 27 -18.08 44.16 21.81
CA LEU A 27 -16.96 43.26 21.49
C LEU A 27 -16.90 42.57 20.11
N PHE A 28 -15.66 42.28 19.71
CA PHE A 28 -15.25 41.88 18.37
C PHE A 28 -15.70 40.46 18.03
N GLY A 29 -16.40 40.31 16.90
CA GLY A 29 -16.49 39.02 16.22
C GLY A 29 -15.19 38.76 15.46
N ILE A 30 -14.36 37.83 15.95
CA ILE A 30 -13.16 37.39 15.24
C ILE A 30 -13.59 36.65 13.97
N ALA A 31 -13.02 37.01 12.82
CA ALA A 31 -13.16 36.23 11.60
C ALA A 31 -12.41 34.90 11.79
N VAL A 32 -13.14 33.84 12.12
CA VAL A 32 -12.57 32.48 12.21
C VAL A 32 -12.33 32.00 10.78
N CYS A 33 -11.14 32.26 10.27
CA CYS A 33 -10.62 31.53 9.12
C CYS A 33 -10.58 30.04 9.50
N LEU A 34 -11.44 29.23 8.88
CA LEU A 34 -11.31 27.77 8.94
C LEU A 34 -10.02 27.40 8.21
N PHE A 35 -8.92 27.34 8.96
CA PHE A 35 -7.73 26.63 8.52
C PHE A 35 -8.09 25.15 8.51
N ALA A 36 -8.44 24.64 7.33
CA ALA A 36 -8.47 23.21 7.10
C ALA A 36 -7.03 22.73 7.30
N LEU A 37 -6.75 22.20 8.49
CA LEU A 37 -5.53 21.45 8.75
C LEU A 37 -5.60 20.19 7.89
N ALA A 38 -5.09 20.31 6.67
CA ALA A 38 -4.67 19.18 5.87
C ALA A 38 -3.56 18.49 6.68
N THR A 39 -3.96 17.56 7.53
CA THR A 39 -3.04 16.65 8.17
C THR A 39 -2.40 15.84 7.06
N THR A 40 -1.21 16.25 6.65
CA THR A 40 -0.25 15.35 6.03
C THR A 40 0.01 14.27 7.06
N GLY A 41 -0.82 13.23 7.04
CA GLY A 41 -0.65 12.06 7.88
C GLY A 41 0.68 11.45 7.51
N ILE A 42 1.71 11.76 8.29
CA ILE A 42 2.99 11.05 8.25
C ILE A 42 2.63 9.64 8.70
N GLY A 43 2.33 8.78 7.72
CA GLY A 43 1.99 7.39 7.94
C GLY A 43 3.14 6.76 8.68
N GLN A 44 2.98 6.63 10.00
CA GLN A 44 3.92 5.89 10.81
C GLN A 44 3.96 4.48 10.25
N VAL A 45 5.17 3.95 10.02
CA VAL A 45 5.34 2.58 9.53
C VAL A 45 5.03 1.65 10.69
N THR A 46 3.74 1.41 10.90
CA THR A 46 3.23 0.41 11.82
C THR A 46 3.52 -0.96 11.20
N GLU A 47 4.20 -1.82 11.95
CA GLU A 47 4.43 -3.21 11.57
C GLU A 47 3.09 -3.93 11.38
N ALA A 48 2.74 -4.25 10.13
CA ALA A 48 1.49 -4.94 9.82
C ALA A 48 1.59 -6.45 10.07
N TRP A 49 2.73 -7.04 9.71
CA TRP A 49 3.08 -8.43 9.95
C TRP A 49 4.60 -8.63 9.84
N VAL A 50 5.12 -9.72 10.41
CA VAL A 50 6.49 -10.18 10.19
C VAL A 50 6.48 -11.68 9.96
N ALA A 51 6.82 -12.09 8.73
CA ALA A 51 7.15 -13.46 8.40
C ALA A 51 8.68 -13.65 8.47
N ARG A 52 9.13 -14.81 8.94
CA ARG A 52 10.54 -15.23 8.88
C ARG A 52 10.58 -16.60 8.22
N TYR A 53 11.32 -16.70 7.11
CA TYR A 53 11.72 -18.00 6.58
C TYR A 53 12.85 -18.58 7.43
N SER A 54 12.90 -19.90 7.52
CA SER A 54 14.03 -20.68 8.05
C SER A 54 14.18 -21.90 7.14
N GLY A 55 15.39 -22.14 6.63
CA GLY A 55 15.68 -23.29 5.77
C GLY A 55 15.40 -24.62 6.47
N PRO A 56 15.28 -25.74 5.72
CA PRO A 56 14.88 -27.05 6.24
C PRO A 56 15.84 -27.61 7.31
N VAL A 57 17.04 -27.04 7.44
CA VAL A 57 18.08 -27.41 8.40
C VAL A 57 18.48 -26.27 9.35
N ASN A 58 17.73 -25.15 9.38
CA ASN A 58 17.99 -23.96 10.21
C ASN A 58 19.42 -23.41 10.10
N GLY A 59 19.95 -23.36 8.87
CA GLY A 59 21.24 -22.73 8.58
C GLY A 59 21.11 -21.23 8.34
N ASN A 60 22.08 -20.65 7.61
CA ASN A 60 21.96 -19.27 7.15
C ASN A 60 21.01 -19.19 5.95
N ASP A 61 20.16 -18.15 5.95
CA ASP A 61 19.26 -17.80 4.86
C ASP A 61 19.33 -16.29 4.60
N ALA A 62 19.27 -15.86 3.34
CA ALA A 62 19.27 -14.45 2.96
C ALA A 62 18.39 -14.19 1.73
N ALA A 63 17.65 -13.08 1.74
CA ALA A 63 16.87 -12.61 0.60
C ALA A 63 17.64 -11.53 -0.18
N TYR A 64 17.53 -11.54 -1.51
CA TYR A 64 18.16 -10.55 -2.40
C TYR A 64 17.17 -9.79 -3.29
N ALA A 65 16.03 -10.37 -3.65
CA ALA A 65 15.00 -9.67 -4.43
C ALA A 65 13.58 -10.01 -3.96
N LEU A 66 12.64 -9.11 -4.23
CA LEU A 66 11.22 -9.33 -4.04
C LEU A 66 10.40 -8.69 -5.17
N ALA A 67 9.19 -9.20 -5.38
CA ALA A 67 8.15 -8.57 -6.19
C ALA A 67 6.77 -8.77 -5.55
N MET A 68 5.74 -8.15 -6.14
CA MET A 68 4.35 -8.32 -5.71
C MET A 68 3.43 -8.53 -6.92
N ASP A 69 2.38 -9.32 -6.76
CA ASP A 69 1.31 -9.44 -7.77
C ASP A 69 0.17 -8.42 -7.53
N ALA A 70 -0.76 -8.34 -8.49
CA ALA A 70 -1.90 -7.41 -8.43
C ALA A 70 -2.92 -7.71 -7.31
N ALA A 71 -2.80 -8.86 -6.63
CA ALA A 71 -3.60 -9.19 -5.43
C ALA A 71 -2.86 -8.83 -4.12
N GLY A 72 -1.65 -8.28 -4.20
CA GLY A 72 -0.84 -7.88 -3.05
C GLY A 72 -0.12 -9.03 -2.36
N ASN A 73 0.02 -10.19 -3.01
CA ASN A 73 0.90 -11.24 -2.50
C ASN A 73 2.36 -10.83 -2.73
N VAL A 74 3.22 -11.14 -1.75
CA VAL A 74 4.66 -10.81 -1.81
C VAL A 74 5.46 -12.07 -2.16
N TYR A 75 6.34 -11.96 -3.14
CA TYR A 75 7.26 -13.01 -3.57
C TYR A 75 8.67 -12.56 -3.19
N VAL A 76 9.42 -13.42 -2.50
CA VAL A 76 10.78 -13.13 -2.03
C VAL A 76 11.72 -14.24 -2.51
N THR A 77 12.87 -13.90 -3.08
CA THR A 77 13.91 -14.86 -3.45
C THR A 77 15.27 -14.51 -2.87
N GLY A 78 16.13 -15.52 -2.80
CA GLY A 78 17.51 -15.44 -2.38
C GLY A 78 18.10 -16.83 -2.23
N TRP A 79 18.92 -17.03 -1.20
CA TRP A 79 19.52 -18.32 -0.90
C TRP A 79 19.23 -18.80 0.51
N SER A 80 19.38 -20.10 0.71
CA SER A 80 19.13 -20.78 1.99
C SER A 80 19.95 -22.05 2.10
N TRP A 81 20.54 -22.32 3.26
CA TRP A 81 21.37 -23.51 3.48
C TRP A 81 20.57 -24.82 3.24
N GLY A 82 20.99 -25.61 2.26
CA GLY A 82 20.30 -26.85 1.84
C GLY A 82 20.61 -28.08 2.70
N GLY A 83 21.68 -28.02 3.52
CA GLY A 83 22.02 -29.10 4.46
C GLY A 83 22.74 -30.30 3.86
N GLY A 84 23.32 -30.13 2.66
CA GLY A 84 24.12 -31.13 1.96
C GLY A 84 24.69 -30.64 0.62
N THR A 85 24.13 -29.54 0.12
CA THR A 85 24.31 -28.95 -1.23
C THR A 85 24.98 -27.57 -1.20
N SER A 86 25.47 -27.12 -0.04
CA SER A 86 25.78 -25.70 0.26
C SER A 86 24.51 -24.85 0.40
N PHE A 87 24.45 -23.67 -0.22
CA PHE A 87 23.25 -22.86 -0.36
C PHE A 87 22.44 -23.31 -1.60
N ASP A 88 21.10 -23.41 -1.46
CA ASP A 88 20.19 -23.56 -2.60
C ASP A 88 19.47 -22.22 -2.86
N TYR A 89 18.88 -22.05 -4.05
CA TYR A 89 17.84 -21.03 -4.24
C TYR A 89 16.68 -21.30 -3.27
N ALA A 90 16.14 -20.25 -2.66
CA ALA A 90 14.88 -20.31 -1.95
C ALA A 90 13.97 -19.14 -2.38
N THR A 91 12.77 -19.48 -2.85
CA THR A 91 11.73 -18.52 -3.20
C THR A 91 10.48 -18.80 -2.38
N ILE A 92 9.89 -17.77 -1.77
CA ILE A 92 8.74 -17.88 -0.88
C ILE A 92 7.64 -16.90 -1.33
N LYS A 93 6.40 -17.37 -1.38
CA LYS A 93 5.22 -16.52 -1.57
C LYS A 93 4.47 -16.34 -0.25
N TYR A 94 4.16 -15.10 0.10
CA TYR A 94 3.30 -14.71 1.21
C TYR A 94 2.02 -14.05 0.67
N ASP A 95 0.90 -14.20 1.37
CA ASP A 95 -0.29 -13.37 1.13
C ASP A 95 -0.09 -11.93 1.64
N SER A 96 -1.07 -11.06 1.39
CA SER A 96 -1.04 -9.66 1.84
C SER A 96 -1.03 -9.48 3.37
N ASN A 97 -1.32 -10.54 4.13
CA ASN A 97 -1.32 -10.59 5.60
C ASN A 97 -0.02 -11.23 6.17
N GLY A 98 0.91 -11.66 5.31
CA GLY A 98 2.15 -12.33 5.72
C GLY A 98 2.04 -13.85 5.89
N ASN A 99 0.91 -14.47 5.57
CA ASN A 99 0.76 -15.92 5.62
C ASN A 99 1.56 -16.58 4.49
N GLN A 100 2.42 -17.54 4.80
CA GLN A 100 3.19 -18.27 3.78
C GLN A 100 2.26 -19.16 2.95
N LEU A 101 2.17 -18.90 1.65
CA LEU A 101 1.37 -19.66 0.69
C LEU A 101 2.14 -20.84 0.11
N TRP A 102 3.42 -20.65 -0.23
CA TRP A 102 4.31 -21.73 -0.67
C TRP A 102 5.80 -21.37 -0.50
N VAL A 103 6.65 -22.39 -0.57
CA VAL A 103 8.11 -22.30 -0.67
C VAL A 103 8.54 -23.18 -1.85
N ALA A 104 9.36 -22.65 -2.74
CA ALA A 104 10.07 -23.37 -3.78
C ALA A 104 11.59 -23.30 -3.51
N ARG A 105 12.31 -24.38 -3.82
CA ARG A 105 13.77 -24.45 -3.75
C ARG A 105 14.34 -25.01 -5.04
N TYR A 106 15.55 -24.59 -5.40
CA TYR A 106 16.30 -25.16 -6.52
C TYR A 106 17.76 -25.36 -6.11
N ASN A 107 18.21 -26.61 -6.24
CA ASN A 107 19.59 -27.06 -6.11
C ASN A 107 20.07 -27.47 -7.51
N GLY A 108 21.20 -26.92 -7.93
CA GLY A 108 21.85 -27.16 -9.21
C GLY A 108 22.39 -28.57 -9.33
N THR A 109 22.63 -29.01 -10.56
CA THR A 109 23.11 -30.39 -10.81
C THR A 109 24.51 -30.66 -10.24
N GLY A 110 25.27 -29.62 -9.89
CA GLY A 110 26.54 -29.73 -9.19
C GLY A 110 26.45 -30.07 -7.70
N ASN A 111 25.32 -29.79 -7.02
CA ASN A 111 25.16 -29.89 -5.56
C ASN A 111 26.16 -29.00 -4.79
N TYR A 112 26.33 -27.76 -5.26
CA TYR A 112 27.13 -26.69 -4.67
C TYR A 112 26.30 -25.39 -4.69
N SER A 113 26.85 -24.29 -4.16
CA SER A 113 26.10 -23.03 -3.98
C SER A 113 25.35 -22.57 -5.23
N ASP A 114 24.03 -22.41 -5.07
CA ASP A 114 23.14 -21.71 -5.97
C ASP A 114 22.57 -20.49 -5.23
N GLU A 115 22.72 -19.30 -5.82
CA GLU A 115 22.26 -18.05 -5.25
C GLU A 115 21.33 -17.30 -6.22
N ALA A 116 20.05 -17.16 -5.88
CA ALA A 116 19.10 -16.37 -6.67
C ALA A 116 19.28 -14.88 -6.38
N TYR A 117 19.51 -14.06 -7.41
CA TYR A 117 19.77 -12.62 -7.27
C TYR A 117 18.59 -11.74 -7.75
N ALA A 118 17.70 -12.27 -8.59
CA ALA A 118 16.56 -11.54 -9.13
C ALA A 118 15.33 -12.43 -9.31
N LEU A 119 14.13 -11.83 -9.24
CA LEU A 119 12.88 -12.47 -9.65
C LEU A 119 11.97 -11.48 -10.39
N ALA A 120 11.10 -12.01 -11.24
CA ALA A 120 10.00 -11.29 -11.88
C ALA A 120 8.71 -12.13 -11.83
N VAL A 121 7.57 -11.46 -11.70
CA VAL A 121 6.24 -12.10 -11.73
C VAL A 121 5.49 -11.53 -12.94
N ASP A 122 4.90 -12.40 -13.76
CA ASP A 122 4.16 -11.97 -14.95
C ASP A 122 2.67 -11.68 -14.67
N ALA A 123 1.92 -11.33 -15.72
CA ALA A 123 0.49 -11.03 -15.62
C ALA A 123 -0.41 -12.27 -15.44
N ALA A 124 0.12 -13.49 -15.59
CA ALA A 124 -0.57 -14.75 -15.30
C ALA A 124 -0.27 -15.28 -13.89
N GLY A 125 0.81 -14.80 -13.26
CA GLY A 125 1.28 -15.19 -11.93
C GLY A 125 2.47 -16.16 -11.94
N ASN A 126 3.09 -16.41 -13.10
CA ASN A 126 4.32 -17.20 -13.24
C ASN A 126 5.50 -16.44 -12.60
N VAL A 127 6.48 -17.15 -12.04
CA VAL A 127 7.55 -16.56 -11.20
C VAL A 127 8.92 -16.93 -11.72
N TYR A 128 9.47 -16.08 -12.57
CA TYR A 128 10.81 -16.27 -13.12
C TYR A 128 11.86 -15.87 -12.09
N VAL A 129 12.75 -16.78 -11.71
CA VAL A 129 13.82 -16.56 -10.72
C VAL A 129 15.18 -16.86 -11.35
N THR A 130 16.19 -16.01 -11.13
CA THR A 130 17.51 -16.15 -11.75
C THR A 130 18.66 -15.69 -10.86
N GLY A 131 19.85 -16.26 -11.07
CA GLY A 131 21.08 -15.95 -10.36
C GLY A 131 22.23 -16.87 -10.79
N ALA A 132 23.21 -17.08 -9.92
CA ALA A 132 24.34 -17.99 -10.18
C ALA A 132 24.03 -19.41 -9.67
N SER A 133 24.47 -20.44 -10.38
CA SER A 133 24.25 -21.86 -10.03
C SER A 133 25.43 -22.71 -10.50
N VAL A 134 25.72 -23.81 -9.80
CA VAL A 134 26.82 -24.73 -10.18
C VAL A 134 26.27 -25.96 -10.92
N GLY A 135 26.65 -26.12 -12.17
CA GLY A 135 26.29 -27.28 -12.99
C GLY A 135 27.18 -28.51 -12.74
N ALA A 136 26.67 -29.69 -13.09
CA ALA A 136 27.42 -30.94 -12.99
C ALA A 136 28.63 -30.94 -13.94
N GLY A 137 29.82 -30.71 -13.38
CA GLY A 137 31.07 -30.65 -14.14
C GLY A 137 31.40 -29.27 -14.74
N THR A 138 30.62 -28.24 -14.41
CA THR A 138 30.93 -26.84 -14.75
C THR A 138 31.34 -26.06 -13.49
N SER A 139 31.39 -24.73 -13.57
CA SER A 139 31.59 -23.84 -12.41
C SER A 139 30.28 -23.08 -12.15
N TYR A 140 30.35 -21.84 -11.65
CA TYR A 140 29.19 -20.96 -11.64
C TYR A 140 28.78 -20.57 -13.07
N ASP A 141 27.65 -21.10 -13.51
CA ASP A 141 26.88 -20.63 -14.64
C ASP A 141 25.73 -19.72 -14.15
N TYR A 142 24.98 -19.10 -15.05
CA TYR A 142 23.69 -18.48 -14.69
C TYR A 142 22.56 -19.48 -14.91
N ALA A 143 21.60 -19.52 -13.99
CA ALA A 143 20.39 -20.32 -14.12
C ALA A 143 19.14 -19.45 -14.06
N THR A 144 18.07 -19.91 -14.70
CA THR A 144 16.73 -19.33 -14.63
C THR A 144 15.71 -20.46 -14.47
N ILE A 145 14.78 -20.30 -13.54
CA ILE A 145 13.68 -21.23 -13.27
C ILE A 145 12.33 -20.50 -13.29
N GLU A 146 11.25 -21.27 -13.39
CA GLU A 146 9.83 -20.87 -13.40
C GLU A 146 9.02 -21.85 -12.51
#